data_AF-A0AA40E7N2-F1
#
_entry.id   AF-A0AA40E7N2-F1
#
_cell.length_a   1.000
_cell.length_b   1.000
_cell.length_c   1.000
_cell.angle_alpha   90.00
_cell.angle_beta   90.00
_cell.angle_gamma   90.00
#
_symmetry.space_group_name_H-M   'P 1'
#
loop_
_entity.id
_entity.type
_entity.pdbx_description
1 polymer ?
#
loop_
_entity_poly.entity_id
_entity_poly.type
_entity_poly.pdbx_seq_one_letter_code
_entity_poly.pdbx_strand_id
1 'polypeptide(L)'
;MSLISAHLEQISISCQGIDSLPFPPPKIFTNALLANHDITSLIRDTEAHERALFSVPPPLPAATNQNPDPPKPSSRRQTVFNVAAGEVTTGPPPSSTRSGPARRNTAVAAVLGGDLHAQIVRRGGSGGGGDVDIEVLLHGAEKLCAVYPLPGALERVPAQRQKYAQQSNTLAYYEAKVAEQQEALERMNAERWVEEDE
;
A
#
# COMPACT_ATOMS: atom_id res chain seq x y z
N MET A 1 59.14 5.05 -69.49
CA MET A 1 58.58 5.69 -68.27
C MET A 1 57.07 5.50 -68.10
N SER A 2 56.31 4.95 -69.07
CA SER A 2 54.85 4.80 -68.92
C SER A 2 54.41 3.71 -67.95
N LEU A 3 55.20 2.63 -67.82
CA LEU A 3 54.85 1.48 -66.97
C LEU A 3 54.86 1.84 -65.47
N ILE A 4 55.81 2.67 -65.05
CA ILE A 4 55.87 3.22 -63.68
C ILE A 4 54.71 4.17 -63.40
N SER A 5 54.32 4.98 -64.39
CA SER A 5 53.15 5.86 -64.27
C SER A 5 51.86 5.07 -64.07
N ALA A 6 51.68 3.97 -64.81
CA ALA A 6 50.52 3.10 -64.65
C ALA A 6 50.45 2.44 -63.26
N HIS A 7 51.60 2.04 -62.69
CA HIS A 7 51.63 1.50 -61.33
C HIS A 7 51.33 2.57 -60.26
N LEU A 8 51.83 3.80 -60.43
CA LEU A 8 51.52 4.89 -59.51
C LEU A 8 50.05 5.30 -59.58
N GLU A 9 49.46 5.31 -60.78
CA GLU A 9 48.04 5.54 -60.98
C GLU A 9 47.18 4.44 -60.32
N GLN A 10 47.56 3.17 -60.47
CA GLN A 10 46.89 2.05 -59.83
C GLN A 10 46.95 2.13 -58.29
N ILE A 11 48.09 2.55 -57.73
CA ILE A 11 48.24 2.76 -56.29
C ILE A 11 47.33 3.92 -55.84
N SER A 12 47.30 5.02 -56.58
CA SER A 12 46.43 6.16 -56.28
C SER A 12 44.95 5.78 -56.28
N ILE A 13 44.50 5.03 -57.29
CA ILE A 13 43.11 4.55 -57.40
C ILE A 13 42.78 3.63 -56.21
N SER A 14 43.70 2.74 -55.83
CA SER A 14 43.50 1.82 -54.71
C SER A 14 43.43 2.57 -53.37
N CYS A 15 44.28 3.58 -53.15
CA CYS A 15 44.24 4.40 -51.94
C CYS A 15 42.94 5.19 -51.82
N GLN A 16 42.47 5.83 -52.90
CA GLN A 16 41.18 6.52 -52.91
C GLN A 16 40.02 5.54 -52.70
N GLY A 17 40.10 4.34 -53.27
CA GLY A 17 39.13 3.28 -53.06
C GLY A 17 39.04 2.85 -51.60
N ILE A 18 40.17 2.66 -50.92
CA ILE A 18 40.23 2.21 -49.51
C ILE A 18 39.75 3.31 -48.55
N ASP A 19 40.13 4.58 -48.77
CA ASP A 19 39.72 5.71 -47.94
C ASP A 19 38.24 6.05 -48.10
N SER A 20 37.69 5.90 -49.31
CA SER A 20 36.27 6.14 -49.58
C SER A 20 35.34 5.02 -49.11
N LEU A 21 35.87 3.91 -48.59
CA LEU A 21 35.02 2.87 -48.01
C LEU A 21 34.34 3.42 -46.75
N PRO A 22 32.99 3.40 -46.69
CA PRO A 22 32.27 3.88 -45.52
C PRO A 22 32.44 2.87 -44.37
N PHE A 23 33.53 2.97 -43.64
CA PHE A 23 33.71 2.22 -42.41
C PHE A 23 32.76 2.78 -41.35
N PRO A 24 31.83 1.96 -40.81
CA PRO A 24 31.02 2.41 -39.71
C PRO A 24 31.95 2.78 -38.55
N PRO A 25 31.89 4.02 -38.02
CA PRO A 25 32.67 4.37 -36.85
C PRO A 25 32.35 3.39 -35.71
N PRO A 26 33.31 3.12 -34.81
CA PRO A 26 33.10 2.18 -33.72
C PRO A 26 31.81 2.54 -32.96
N LYS A 27 30.77 1.73 -33.16
CA LYS A 27 29.46 1.94 -32.54
C LYS A 27 29.60 1.58 -31.07
N ILE A 28 29.64 2.62 -30.22
CA ILE A 28 29.79 2.55 -28.76
C ILE A 28 28.72 1.65 -28.11
N PHE A 29 27.59 1.42 -28.79
CA PHE A 29 26.41 0.80 -28.20
C PHE A 29 26.46 -0.73 -28.04
N THR A 30 27.25 -1.47 -28.83
CA THR A 30 27.21 -2.94 -28.73
C THR A 30 28.01 -3.46 -27.53
N ASN A 31 29.11 -2.80 -27.16
CA ASN A 31 29.89 -3.13 -25.96
C ASN A 31 29.41 -2.40 -24.70
N ALA A 32 28.79 -1.21 -24.81
CA ALA A 32 28.29 -0.48 -23.63
C ALA A 32 27.02 -1.09 -23.03
N LEU A 33 26.12 -1.66 -23.85
CA LEU A 33 24.90 -2.31 -23.36
C LEU A 33 25.19 -3.62 -22.62
N LEU A 34 26.24 -4.34 -23.01
CA LEU A 34 26.63 -5.61 -22.36
C LEU A 34 27.60 -5.42 -21.19
N ALA A 35 28.29 -4.28 -21.07
CA ALA A 35 29.29 -4.04 -20.03
C ALA A 35 28.71 -3.45 -18.74
N ASN A 36 27.63 -2.66 -18.81
CA ASN A 36 27.06 -1.97 -17.65
C ASN A 36 25.56 -2.29 -17.46
N HIS A 37 25.22 -3.57 -17.33
CA HIS A 37 24.05 -3.89 -16.51
C HIS A 37 24.50 -3.85 -15.07
N ASP A 38 24.49 -2.65 -14.49
CA ASP A 38 24.60 -2.47 -13.06
C ASP A 38 23.51 -3.32 -12.41
N ILE A 39 23.91 -4.47 -11.86
CA ILE A 39 23.05 -5.37 -11.08
C ILE A 39 22.36 -4.58 -9.96
N THR A 40 22.92 -3.47 -9.51
CA THR A 40 22.32 -2.52 -8.55
C THR A 40 21.11 -1.74 -9.09
N SER A 41 20.91 -1.65 -10.40
CA SER A 41 19.68 -1.09 -10.98
C SER A 41 18.51 -2.09 -11.01
N LEU A 42 18.84 -3.40 -11.03
CA LEU A 42 17.90 -4.52 -11.01
C LEU A 42 17.62 -4.97 -9.56
N ILE A 43 18.65 -5.03 -8.72
CA ILE A 43 18.58 -5.13 -7.28
C ILE A 43 18.43 -3.70 -6.75
N ARG A 44 17.24 -3.13 -6.94
CA ARG A 44 16.87 -1.90 -6.24
C ARG A 44 16.75 -2.24 -4.76
N ASP A 45 17.25 -1.36 -3.90
CA ASP A 45 16.88 -1.42 -2.49
C ASP A 45 15.36 -1.47 -2.38
N THR A 46 14.84 -2.38 -1.55
CA THR A 46 13.39 -2.52 -1.34
C THR A 46 12.73 -1.16 -1.17
N GLU A 47 11.75 -0.85 -2.01
CA GLU A 47 11.07 0.44 -1.94
C GLU A 47 10.28 0.53 -0.63
N ALA A 48 9.92 1.73 -0.17
CA ALA A 48 9.27 1.91 1.15
C ALA A 48 7.98 1.06 1.28
N HIS A 49 7.22 0.89 0.20
CA HIS A 49 6.04 0.05 0.15
C HIS A 49 6.35 -1.45 0.22
N GLU A 50 7.50 -1.88 -0.29
CA GLU A 50 7.98 -3.26 -0.20
C GLU A 50 8.51 -3.56 1.20
N ARG A 51 9.20 -2.62 1.84
CA ARG A 51 9.62 -2.75 3.25
C ARG A 51 8.44 -2.99 4.19
N ALA A 52 7.28 -2.41 3.91
CA ALA A 52 6.06 -2.68 4.67
C ALA A 52 5.49 -4.10 4.48
N LEU A 53 5.76 -4.74 3.33
CA LEU A 53 5.36 -6.12 3.05
C LEU A 53 6.31 -7.14 3.70
N PHE A 54 7.60 -6.81 3.80
CA PHE A 54 8.65 -7.73 4.24
C PHE A 54 9.21 -7.45 5.64
N SER A 55 8.87 -6.33 6.27
CA SER A 55 9.25 -6.06 7.65
C SER A 55 8.26 -6.71 8.62
N VAL A 56 8.81 -7.51 9.54
CA VAL A 56 8.05 -8.04 10.67
C VAL A 56 7.93 -6.90 11.70
N PRO A 57 6.72 -6.52 12.13
CA PRO A 57 6.56 -5.51 13.17
C PRO A 57 7.37 -5.93 14.41
N PRO A 58 8.14 -5.00 15.03
CA PRO A 58 8.91 -5.32 16.22
C PRO A 58 7.97 -5.87 17.29
N PRO A 59 8.37 -6.94 18.01
CA PRO A 59 7.54 -7.53 19.04
C PRO A 59 7.22 -6.47 20.08
N LEU A 60 5.93 -6.29 20.36
CA LEU A 60 5.46 -5.45 21.45
C LEU A 60 6.23 -5.81 22.73
N PRO A 61 6.70 -4.82 23.50
CA PRO A 61 7.38 -5.09 24.77
C PRO A 61 6.47 -5.99 25.60
N ALA A 62 7.03 -7.08 26.12
CA ALA A 62 6.31 -8.04 26.95
C ALA A 62 5.61 -7.25 28.06
N ALA A 63 4.28 -7.38 28.14
CA ALA A 63 3.54 -6.87 29.27
C ALA A 63 4.17 -7.49 30.53
N THR A 64 4.82 -6.65 31.33
CA THR A 64 5.30 -6.99 32.66
C THR A 64 4.07 -7.21 33.53
N ASN A 65 3.44 -8.39 33.39
CA ASN A 65 2.48 -8.88 34.35
C ASN A 65 3.25 -9.21 35.62
N GLN A 66 3.29 -8.25 36.54
CA GLN A 66 3.64 -8.48 37.93
C GLN A 66 2.52 -9.33 38.54
N ASN A 67 2.70 -10.65 38.55
CA ASN A 67 2.07 -11.50 39.54
C ASN A 67 3.01 -12.69 39.85
N PRO A 68 3.35 -12.95 41.13
CA PRO A 68 4.32 -13.99 41.48
C PRO A 68 3.59 -15.31 41.74
N ASP A 69 3.88 -16.33 40.92
CA ASP A 69 3.64 -17.74 41.30
C ASP A 69 4.54 -18.68 40.43
N PRO A 70 4.82 -19.93 40.88
CA PRO A 70 6.16 -20.53 40.94
C PRO A 70 6.66 -21.21 39.63
N PRO A 71 7.95 -21.59 39.54
CA PRO A 71 8.67 -21.68 38.27
C PRO A 71 8.39 -22.99 37.53
N LYS A 72 7.92 -22.89 36.28
CA LYS A 72 7.94 -24.00 35.30
C LYS A 72 9.25 -23.95 34.50
N PRO A 73 9.89 -25.10 34.22
CA PRO A 73 11.25 -25.12 33.71
C PRO A 73 11.34 -24.56 32.28
N SER A 74 12.42 -23.81 32.08
CA SER A 74 12.87 -23.21 30.83
C SER A 74 12.83 -24.21 29.67
N SER A 75 11.80 -24.13 28.83
CA SER A 75 11.79 -24.79 27.53
C SER A 75 12.61 -23.94 26.57
N ARG A 76 13.88 -24.31 26.47
CA ARG A 76 14.84 -23.84 25.47
C ARG A 76 14.17 -23.96 24.09
N ARG A 77 13.89 -22.80 23.47
CA ARG A 77 13.37 -22.65 22.09
C ARG A 77 13.98 -23.72 21.17
N GLN A 78 13.18 -24.73 20.85
CA GLN A 78 13.53 -25.72 19.85
C GLN A 78 12.84 -25.31 18.55
N THR A 79 13.60 -24.76 17.60
CA THR A 79 13.13 -24.57 16.23
C THR A 79 13.18 -25.93 15.53
N VAL A 80 12.13 -26.71 15.64
CA VAL A 80 11.97 -27.93 14.83
C VAL A 80 11.43 -27.53 13.46
N PHE A 81 12.18 -27.83 12.41
CA PHE A 81 11.72 -27.70 11.04
C PHE A 81 10.66 -28.77 10.80
N ASN A 82 9.41 -28.36 10.59
CA ASN A 82 8.33 -29.30 10.29
C ASN A 82 8.27 -29.49 8.77
N VAL A 83 8.67 -30.66 8.29
CA VAL A 83 8.57 -31.04 6.88
C VAL A 83 7.35 -31.94 6.73
N ALA A 84 6.25 -31.36 6.25
CA ALA A 84 5.10 -32.12 5.79
C ALA A 84 4.81 -31.71 4.34
N ALA A 85 4.88 -32.68 3.42
CA ALA A 85 4.46 -32.55 2.02
C ALA A 85 5.13 -31.45 1.17
N GLY A 86 6.43 -31.17 1.40
CA GLY A 86 7.25 -30.40 0.45
C GLY A 86 7.25 -28.87 0.62
N GLU A 87 6.56 -28.32 1.61
CA GLU A 87 6.63 -26.89 1.94
C GLU A 87 7.27 -26.68 3.33
N VAL A 88 8.31 -25.85 3.41
CA VAL A 88 8.99 -25.50 4.66
C VAL A 88 8.32 -24.26 5.26
N THR A 89 7.40 -24.47 6.20
CA THR A 89 6.78 -23.37 6.95
C THR A 89 7.41 -23.22 8.34
N THR A 90 7.74 -21.99 8.73
CA THR A 90 8.23 -21.66 10.07
C THR A 90 7.08 -21.09 10.90
N GLY A 91 6.31 -21.96 11.56
CA GLY A 91 5.16 -21.54 12.37
C GLY A 91 4.77 -22.54 13.45
N PRO A 92 4.13 -22.09 14.55
CA PRO A 92 3.65 -22.97 15.61
C PRO A 92 2.60 -23.98 15.08
N PRO A 93 2.48 -25.17 15.70
CA PRO A 93 1.59 -26.22 15.21
C PRO A 93 0.11 -25.77 15.18
N PRO A 94 -0.71 -26.25 14.22
CA PRO A 94 -2.09 -25.83 14.02
C PRO A 94 -3.08 -26.30 15.10
N SER A 95 -2.61 -26.93 16.19
CA SER A 95 -3.44 -27.40 17.30
C SER A 95 -3.36 -26.48 18.51
N SER A 96 -3.78 -25.22 18.33
CA SER A 96 -4.11 -24.35 19.46
C SER A 96 -5.37 -23.56 19.15
N THR A 97 -6.50 -24.17 19.48
CA THR A 97 -7.84 -23.59 19.54
C THR A 97 -7.98 -22.60 20.71
N ARG A 98 -7.09 -21.60 20.80
CA ARG A 98 -7.29 -20.45 21.68
C ARG A 98 -7.60 -19.20 20.87
N SER A 99 -8.91 -18.98 20.78
CA SER A 99 -9.64 -17.75 20.46
C SER A 99 -8.86 -16.46 20.70
N GLY A 100 -8.64 -15.72 19.62
CA GLY A 100 -8.11 -14.37 19.53
C GLY A 100 -7.86 -14.12 18.04
N PRO A 101 -8.11 -12.91 17.47
CA PRO A 101 -7.83 -12.70 16.06
C PRO A 101 -6.34 -12.95 15.90
N ALA A 102 -6.01 -14.03 15.18
CA ALA A 102 -4.67 -14.25 14.68
C ALA A 102 -4.20 -12.89 14.18
N ARG A 103 -3.06 -12.41 14.71
CA ARG A 103 -2.42 -11.17 14.31
C ARG A 103 -2.08 -11.32 12.83
N ARG A 104 -3.07 -11.06 12.00
CA ARG A 104 -2.96 -10.98 10.55
C ARG A 104 -2.14 -9.72 10.38
N ASN A 105 -0.83 -9.90 10.31
CA ASN A 105 0.12 -8.85 9.98
C ASN A 105 -0.17 -8.47 8.52
N THR A 106 -1.23 -7.69 8.30
CA THR A 106 -1.51 -7.13 6.99
C THR A 106 -0.55 -5.98 6.80
N ALA A 107 0.11 -5.90 5.64
CA ALA A 107 0.99 -4.78 5.32
C ALA A 107 0.26 -3.43 5.44
N VAL A 108 -1.05 -3.44 5.14
CA VAL A 108 -1.95 -2.30 5.37
C VAL A 108 -2.03 -1.92 6.86
N ALA A 109 -2.13 -2.88 7.79
CA ALA A 109 -2.10 -2.60 9.22
C ALA A 109 -0.73 -2.11 9.71
N ALA A 110 0.36 -2.56 9.09
CA ALA A 110 1.70 -2.06 9.39
C ALA A 110 1.86 -0.58 8.98
N VAL A 111 1.32 -0.19 7.82
CA VAL A 111 1.38 1.19 7.31
C VAL A 111 0.40 2.13 8.03
N LEU A 112 -0.85 1.69 8.23
CA LEU A 112 -1.88 2.49 8.88
C LEU A 112 -1.71 2.56 10.40
N GLY A 113 -1.03 1.58 10.98
CA GLY A 113 -1.05 1.30 12.42
C GLY A 113 -2.25 0.42 12.81
N GLY A 114 -2.09 -0.34 13.89
CA GLY A 114 -3.11 -1.28 14.37
C GLY A 114 -4.45 -0.62 14.70
N ASP A 115 -4.41 0.57 15.30
CA ASP A 115 -5.62 1.29 15.74
C ASP A 115 -6.44 1.82 14.56
N LEU A 116 -5.79 2.51 13.61
CA LEU A 116 -6.46 3.07 12.44
C LEU A 116 -6.97 1.97 11.51
N HIS A 117 -6.19 0.91 11.29
CA HIS A 117 -6.64 -0.25 10.53
C HIS A 117 -7.82 -0.94 11.21
N ALA A 118 -7.80 -1.10 12.53
CA ALA A 118 -8.93 -1.69 13.25
C ALA A 118 -10.17 -0.79 13.25
N GLN A 119 -10.02 0.54 13.26
CA GLN A 119 -11.12 1.48 13.11
C GLN A 119 -11.76 1.38 11.72
N ILE A 120 -10.95 1.34 10.66
CA ILE A 120 -11.42 1.20 9.27
C ILE A 120 -12.07 -0.16 9.04
N VAL A 121 -11.53 -1.26 9.58
CA VAL A 121 -12.14 -2.59 9.42
C VAL A 121 -13.45 -2.69 10.20
N ARG A 122 -13.52 -2.15 11.42
CA ARG A 122 -14.75 -2.19 12.23
C ARG A 122 -15.86 -1.29 11.68
N ARG A 123 -15.52 -0.13 11.12
CA ARG A 123 -16.50 0.84 10.58
C ARG A 123 -16.70 0.74 9.06
N GLY A 124 -15.85 0.02 8.34
CA GLY A 124 -15.87 -0.06 6.88
C GLY A 124 -15.91 -1.48 6.29
N GLY A 125 -15.80 -2.54 7.10
CA GLY A 125 -15.69 -3.92 6.62
C GLY A 125 -16.95 -4.78 6.77
N SER A 126 -17.68 -4.98 5.65
CA SER A 126 -18.42 -6.20 5.27
C SER A 126 -19.25 -6.96 6.33
N GLY A 127 -19.94 -6.28 7.24
CA GLY A 127 -20.71 -7.00 8.27
C GLY A 127 -21.75 -6.15 9.00
N GLY A 128 -22.76 -5.67 8.26
CA GLY A 128 -23.88 -4.92 8.82
C GLY A 128 -23.80 -3.45 8.41
N GLY A 129 -24.90 -2.92 7.87
CA GLY A 129 -25.04 -1.56 7.34
C GLY A 129 -24.92 -0.47 8.39
N GLY A 130 -23.77 -0.41 9.06
CA GLY A 130 -23.37 0.67 9.94
C GLY A 130 -22.80 1.83 9.16
N ASP A 131 -22.95 3.01 9.73
CA ASP A 131 -22.46 4.27 9.19
C ASP A 131 -20.93 4.23 9.01
N VAL A 132 -20.49 4.51 7.79
CA VAL A 132 -19.07 4.47 7.44
C VAL A 132 -18.47 5.83 7.75
N ASP A 133 -17.46 5.83 8.61
CA ASP A 133 -16.73 7.05 8.96
C ASP A 133 -15.80 7.47 7.81
N ILE A 134 -16.34 8.34 6.94
CA ILE A 134 -15.68 8.78 5.71
C ILE A 134 -14.37 9.52 6.01
N GLU A 135 -14.29 10.29 7.09
CA GLU A 135 -13.06 11.02 7.45
C GLU A 135 -11.93 10.07 7.83
N VAL A 136 -12.23 9.03 8.62
CA VAL A 136 -11.25 7.99 8.98
C VAL A 136 -10.79 7.23 7.74
N LEU A 137 -11.70 6.95 6.81
CA LEU A 137 -11.37 6.28 5.55
C LEU A 137 -10.48 7.13 4.65
N LEU A 138 -10.80 8.42 4.48
CA LEU A 138 -9.99 9.36 3.71
C LEU A 138 -8.61 9.55 4.34
N HIS A 139 -8.53 9.65 5.67
CA HIS A 139 -7.26 9.72 6.38
C HIS A 139 -6.40 8.45 6.19
N GLY A 140 -7.04 7.27 6.21
CA GLY A 140 -6.39 6.01 5.87
C GLY A 140 -5.87 6.00 4.42
N ALA A 141 -6.68 6.48 3.47
CA ALA A 141 -6.28 6.58 2.08
C ALA A 141 -5.08 7.52 1.87
N GLU A 142 -5.01 8.65 2.57
CA GLU A 142 -3.85 9.57 2.52
C GLU A 142 -2.57 8.89 3.03
N LYS A 143 -2.65 8.20 4.18
CA LYS A 143 -1.52 7.45 4.73
C LYS A 143 -1.04 6.34 3.80
N LEU A 144 -1.94 5.65 3.12
CA LEU A 144 -1.59 4.64 2.13
C LEU A 144 -0.98 5.27 0.87
N CYS A 145 -1.52 6.40 0.40
CA CYS A 145 -0.99 7.12 -0.76
C CYS A 145 0.43 7.67 -0.53
N ALA A 146 0.80 7.97 0.73
CA ALA A 146 2.15 8.38 1.07
C ALA A 146 3.20 7.28 0.85
N VAL A 147 2.81 6.02 1.07
CA VAL A 147 3.70 4.84 0.89
C VAL A 147 3.59 4.29 -0.53
N TYR A 148 2.38 4.28 -1.09
CA TYR A 148 2.09 3.79 -2.44
C TYR A 148 1.33 4.85 -3.24
N PRO A 149 2.03 5.72 -4.00
CA PRO A 149 1.38 6.77 -4.76
C PRO A 149 0.55 6.16 -5.89
N LEU A 150 -0.77 6.26 -5.77
CA LEU A 150 -1.70 5.84 -6.81
C LEU A 150 -2.05 7.05 -7.69
N PRO A 151 -1.82 6.99 -9.02
CA PRO A 151 -2.17 8.07 -9.92
C PRO A 151 -3.65 8.46 -9.79
N GLY A 152 -3.91 9.76 -9.62
CA GLY A 152 -5.26 10.32 -9.45
C GLY A 152 -5.86 10.16 -8.04
N ALA A 153 -5.29 9.35 -7.14
CA ALA A 153 -5.80 9.25 -5.78
C ALA A 153 -5.58 10.54 -4.98
N LEU A 154 -4.43 11.19 -5.18
CA LEU A 154 -4.09 12.47 -4.53
C LEU A 154 -5.05 13.60 -4.90
N GLU A 155 -5.70 13.54 -6.07
CA GLU A 155 -6.69 14.52 -6.50
C GLU A 155 -8.10 14.16 -6.01
N ARG A 156 -8.44 12.86 -6.02
CA ARG A 156 -9.76 12.37 -5.64
C ARG A 156 -10.03 12.46 -4.14
N VAL A 157 -9.03 12.22 -3.30
CA VAL A 157 -9.16 12.29 -1.84
C VAL A 157 -9.62 13.67 -1.35
N PRO A 158 -8.95 14.80 -1.71
CA PRO A 158 -9.40 16.12 -1.30
C PRO A 158 -10.74 16.51 -1.93
N ALA A 159 -10.99 16.12 -3.19
CA ALA A 159 -12.29 16.35 -3.83
C ALA A 159 -13.44 15.65 -3.07
N GLN A 160 -13.21 14.41 -2.62
CA GLN A 160 -14.18 13.65 -1.84
C GLN A 160 -14.39 14.26 -0.45
N ARG A 161 -13.32 14.77 0.19
CA ARG A 161 -13.42 15.49 1.48
C ARG A 161 -14.29 16.75 1.34
N GLN A 162 -14.08 17.54 0.29
CA GLN A 162 -14.89 18.74 0.05
C GLN A 162 -16.36 18.39 -0.19
N LYS A 163 -16.63 17.33 -0.98
CA LYS A 163 -17.98 16.84 -1.22
C LYS A 163 -18.65 16.38 0.07
N TYR A 164 -17.93 15.63 0.91
CA TYR A 164 -18.44 15.18 2.20
C TYR A 164 -18.75 16.35 3.14
N ALA A 165 -17.88 17.35 3.23
CA ALA A 165 -18.13 18.55 4.03
C ALA A 165 -19.37 19.34 3.56
N GLN A 166 -19.62 19.41 2.25
CA GLN A 166 -20.85 20.02 1.73
C GLN A 166 -22.09 19.20 2.08
N GLN A 167 -22.01 17.88 1.94
CA GLN A 167 -23.11 16.97 2.25
C GLN A 167 -23.43 16.93 3.75
N SER A 168 -22.42 16.97 4.62
CA SER A 168 -22.62 16.97 6.08
C SER A 168 -23.33 18.25 6.54
N ASN A 169 -22.92 19.42 6.02
CA ASN A 169 -23.61 20.68 6.29
C ASN A 169 -25.06 20.66 5.78
N THR A 170 -25.28 20.08 4.60
CA THR A 170 -26.62 19.94 4.01
C THR A 170 -27.49 18.99 4.83
N LEU A 171 -26.93 17.88 5.32
CA LEU A 171 -27.63 16.95 6.19
C LEU A 171 -28.00 17.60 7.52
N ALA A 172 -27.08 18.30 8.17
CA ALA A 172 -27.34 18.99 9.42
C ALA A 172 -28.48 20.02 9.28
N TYR A 173 -28.54 20.73 8.15
CA TYR A 173 -29.64 21.64 7.85
C TYR A 173 -31.00 20.92 7.74
N TYR A 174 -31.05 19.79 7.01
CA TYR A 174 -32.29 19.04 6.88
C TYR A 174 -32.69 18.31 8.16
N GLU A 175 -31.74 17.86 8.96
CA GLU A 175 -31.98 17.24 10.26
C GLU A 175 -32.62 18.25 11.22
N ALA A 176 -32.12 19.49 11.27
CA ALA A 176 -32.75 20.57 12.03
C ALA A 176 -34.19 20.85 11.55
N LYS A 177 -34.41 20.88 10.23
CA LYS A 177 -35.75 21.08 9.67
C LYS A 177 -36.72 19.93 9.99
N VAL A 178 -36.23 18.69 10.02
CA VAL A 178 -37.02 17.52 10.42
C VAL A 178 -37.37 17.62 11.90
N ALA A 179 -36.44 18.05 12.77
CA ALA A 179 -36.71 18.27 14.18
C ALA A 179 -37.80 19.33 14.41
N GLU A 180 -37.74 20.46 13.70
CA GLU A 180 -38.79 21.50 13.76
C GLU A 180 -40.16 20.97 13.31
N GLN A 181 -40.19 20.17 12.24
CA GLN A 181 -41.43 19.55 11.76
C GLN A 181 -41.98 18.51 12.74
N GLN A 182 -41.10 17.75 13.39
CA GLN A 182 -41.47 16.78 14.41
C GLN A 182 -42.09 17.47 15.63
N GLU A 183 -41.49 18.57 16.12
CA GLU A 183 -42.03 19.36 17.21
C GLU A 183 -43.40 19.98 16.86
N ALA A 184 -43.57 20.46 15.63
CA ALA A 184 -44.85 20.99 15.16
C ALA A 184 -45.94 19.92 15.11
N LEU A 185 -45.59 18.70 14.65
CA LEU A 185 -46.50 17.55 14.65
C LEU A 185 -46.86 17.11 16.08
N GLU A 186 -45.89 17.06 16.98
CA GLU A 186 -46.13 16.72 18.38
C GLU A 186 -47.06 17.73 19.06
N ARG A 187 -46.91 19.02 18.75
CA ARG A 187 -47.82 20.07 19.22
C ARG A 187 -49.25 19.90 18.70
N MET A 188 -49.41 19.69 17.39
CA MET A 188 -50.73 19.44 16.79
C MET A 188 -51.37 18.16 17.34
N ASN A 189 -50.58 17.12 17.57
CA ASN A 189 -51.06 15.89 18.18
C ASN A 189 -51.52 16.17 19.62
N ALA A 190 -50.72 16.87 20.43
CA ALA A 190 -51.08 17.23 21.80
C ALA A 190 -52.37 18.06 21.88
N GLU A 191 -52.56 19.04 20.99
CA GLU A 191 -53.81 19.83 20.89
C GLU A 191 -55.01 18.93 20.58
N ARG A 192 -54.85 17.98 19.64
CA ARG A 192 -55.90 17.01 19.29
C ARG A 192 -56.30 16.10 20.46
N TRP A 193 -55.36 15.66 21.30
CA TRP A 193 -55.68 14.85 22.49
C TRP A 193 -56.42 15.65 23.55
N VAL A 194 -56.09 16.94 23.72
CA VAL A 194 -56.79 17.82 24.67
C VAL A 194 -58.24 18.09 24.22
N GLU A 195 -58.51 18.23 22.92
CA GLU A 195 -59.87 18.36 22.39
C GLU A 195 -60.72 17.07 22.52
N GLU A 196 -60.10 15.88 22.54
CA GLU A 196 -60.83 14.61 22.70
C GLU A 196 -61.18 14.27 24.17
N ASP A 197 -60.50 14.91 25.14
CA ASP A 197 -60.71 14.70 26.59
C ASP A 197 -61.68 15.72 27.24
N GLU A 198 -62.11 16.77 26.52
CA GLU A 198 -63.20 17.71 26.90
C GLU A 198 -64.59 17.25 26.42
#